data_AF-A0A125SIX9-F1
#
_entry.id   AF-A0A125SIX9-F1
#
_cell.length_a   1.000
_cell.length_b   1.000
_cell.length_c   1.000
_cell.angle_alpha   90.00
_cell.angle_beta   90.00
_cell.angle_gamma   90.00
#
_symmetry.space_group_name_H-M   'P 1'
#
loop_
_entity.id
_entity.type
_entity.pdbx_description
1 polymer ?
#
loop_
_entity_poly.entity_id
_entity_poly.type
_entity_poly.pdbx_seq_one_letter_code
_entity_poly.pdbx_strand_id
1 'polypeptide(L)' 'LSGRVGMIEMDLASGRTLTAWRADERFPMMSTFKVVLCGAMLARVDAGDEQLERKIHYRQQDLVDYSP' A
#
# COMPACT_ATOMS: atom_id res chain seq x y z
N LEU A 1 9.03 -7.36 -23.55
CA LEU A 1 8.61 -6.18 -22.76
C LEU A 1 9.61 -5.07 -22.99
N SER A 2 9.18 -3.88 -23.42
CA SER A 2 10.08 -2.72 -23.60
C SER A 2 10.14 -1.86 -22.33
N GLY A 3 10.28 -2.49 -21.17
CA GLY A 3 10.24 -1.85 -19.85
C GLY A 3 11.23 -2.46 -18.86
N ARG A 4 11.39 -1.82 -17.70
CA ARG A 4 12.23 -2.31 -16.60
C ARG A 4 11.38 -3.10 -15.61
N VAL A 5 11.99 -4.11 -15.00
CA VAL A 5 11.39 -4.93 -13.93
C VAL A 5 12.29 -4.84 -12.71
N GLY A 6 11.70 -4.52 -11.56
CA GLY A 6 12.33 -4.64 -10.25
C GLY A 6 11.67 -5.77 -9.45
N MET A 7 12.46 -6.50 -8.68
CA MET A 7 11.98 -7.63 -7.87
C MET A 7 12.83 -7.74 -6.60
N ILE A 8 12.17 -8.09 -5.49
CA ILE A 8 12.82 -8.48 -4.24
C ILE A 8 12.00 -9.61 -3.61
N GLU A 9 12.70 -10.62 -3.10
CA GLU A 9 12.13 -11.71 -2.31
C GLU A 9 12.77 -11.67 -0.92
N MET A 10 11.94 -11.75 0.12
CA MET A 10 12.39 -11.68 1.50
C MET A 10 11.78 -12.82 2.31
N ASP A 11 12.59 -13.44 3.16
CA ASP A 11 12.08 -14.30 4.22
C ASP A 11 11.43 -13.43 5.29
N LEU A 12 10.12 -13.62 5.51
CA LEU A 12 9.35 -12.77 6.42
C LEU A 12 9.76 -12.94 7.89
N ALA A 13 10.20 -14.14 8.28
CA ALA A 13 10.54 -14.43 9.67
C ALA A 13 11.86 -13.77 10.11
N SER A 14 12.86 -13.78 9.24
CA SER A 14 14.19 -13.23 9.51
C SER A 14 14.42 -11.83 8.93
N GLY A 15 13.57 -11.39 8.00
CA GLY A 15 13.77 -10.16 7.22
C GLY A 15 14.90 -10.26 6.19
N ARG A 16 15.48 -11.45 5.99
CA ARG A 16 16.60 -11.65 5.07
C ARG A 16 16.11 -11.58 3.62
N THR A 17 16.76 -10.74 2.81
CA THR A 17 16.60 -10.77 1.36
C THR A 17 17.17 -12.07 0.79
N LEU A 18 16.33 -12.84 0.11
CA LEU A 18 16.71 -14.09 -0.56
C LEU A 18 17.24 -13.82 -1.97
N THR A 19 16.60 -12.91 -2.70
CA THR A 19 17.03 -12.44 -4.02
C THR A 19 16.52 -11.03 -4.29
N ALA A 20 17.26 -10.29 -5.13
CA ALA A 20 16.92 -8.93 -5.51
C ALA A 20 17.41 -8.62 -6.92
N TRP A 21 16.62 -7.87 -7.67
CA TRP A 21 16.95 -7.36 -9.00
C TRP A 21 16.42 -5.93 -9.14
N ARG A 22 17.33 -4.97 -9.38
CA ARG A 22 17.00 -3.53 -9.47
C ARG A 22 16.21 -3.01 -8.26
N ALA A 23 16.49 -3.53 -7.06
CA ALA A 23 15.71 -3.23 -5.85
C ALA A 23 15.78 -1.76 -5.42
N ASP A 24 16.89 -1.06 -5.72
CA ASP A 24 17.08 0.35 -5.38
C ASP A 24 16.61 1.32 -6.48
N GLU A 25 16.15 0.80 -7.62
CA GLU A 25 15.58 1.63 -8.67
C GLU A 25 14.14 2.04 -8.31
N ARG A 26 13.76 3.28 -8.62
CA ARG A 26 12.41 3.77 -8.36
C ARG A 26 11.42 3.24 -9.42
N PHE A 27 10.27 2.77 -8.93
CA PHE A 27 9.10 2.39 -9.72
C PHE A 27 7.84 3.12 -9.19
N PRO A 28 6.87 3.44 -10.06
CA PRO A 28 5.59 3.95 -9.60
C PRO A 28 4.87 2.90 -8.77
N MET A 29 4.40 3.27 -7.56
CA MET A 29 3.68 2.33 -6.69
C MET A 29 2.32 1.92 -7.26
N MET A 30 1.70 2.75 -8.11
CA MET A 30 0.32 2.54 -8.58
C MET A 30 -0.59 2.32 -7.36
N SER A 31 -1.44 1.27 -7.34
CA SER A 31 -2.29 0.98 -6.19
C SER A 31 -1.57 0.28 -5.01
N THR A 32 -0.28 -0.06 -5.08
CA THR A 32 0.40 -0.74 -3.95
C THR A 32 0.57 0.18 -2.72
N PHE A 33 0.52 1.50 -2.91
CA PHE A 33 0.54 2.47 -1.80
C PHE A 33 -0.63 2.30 -0.81
N LYS A 34 -1.73 1.67 -1.24
CA LYS A 34 -2.91 1.49 -0.38
C LYS A 34 -2.60 0.64 0.85
N VAL A 35 -1.62 -0.27 0.77
CA VAL A 35 -1.17 -1.07 1.93
C VAL A 35 -0.61 -0.17 3.03
N VAL A 36 0.28 0.77 2.69
CA VAL A 36 0.85 1.71 3.68
C VAL A 36 -0.16 2.77 4.12
N LEU A 37 -1.11 3.17 3.26
CA LEU A 37 -2.22 4.04 3.63
C LEU A 37 -3.11 3.38 4.69
N CYS A 38 -3.49 2.11 4.50
CA CYS A 38 -4.24 1.35 5.49
C CYS A 38 -3.44 1.14 6.78
N GLY A 39 -2.13 0.88 6.68
CA GLY A 39 -1.24 0.82 7.84
C GLY A 39 -1.24 2.11 8.66
N ALA A 40 -1.21 3.27 8.00
CA ALA A 40 -1.33 4.57 8.66
C ALA A 40 -2.71 4.77 9.32
N MET A 41 -3.79 4.31 8.71
CA MET A 41 -5.13 4.34 9.33
C MET A 41 -5.21 3.44 10.57
N LEU A 42 -4.63 2.24 10.52
CA LEU A 42 -4.56 1.34 11.67
C LEU A 42 -3.74 1.96 12.81
N ALA A 43 -2.60 2.59 12.50
CA ALA A 43 -1.81 3.31 13.51
C ALA A 43 -2.59 4.45 14.18
N ARG A 44 -3.51 5.12 13.46
CA ARG A 44 -4.42 6.11 14.05
C ARG A 44 -5.46 5.47 14.97
N VAL A 45 -5.95 4.29 14.63
CA VAL A 45 -6.85 3.52 15.51
C VAL A 45 -6.12 3.13 16.79
N ASP A 46 -4.89 2.62 16.69
CA ASP A 46 -4.06 2.27 17.85
C ASP A 46 -3.78 3.48 18.76
N ALA A 47 -3.64 4.68 18.17
CA ALA A 47 -3.46 5.94 18.90
C ALA A 47 -4.76 6.48 19.53
N GLY A 48 -5.93 5.90 19.22
CA GLY A 48 -7.24 6.40 19.65
C GLY A 48 -7.75 7.61 18.84
N ASP A 49 -7.07 7.96 17.75
CA ASP A 49 -7.41 9.09 16.87
C ASP A 49 -8.44 8.73 15.78
N GLU A 50 -8.81 7.45 15.69
CA GLU A 50 -9.76 6.92 14.69
C GLU A 50 -10.49 5.68 15.22
N GLN A 51 -11.65 5.35 14.63
CA GLN A 51 -12.44 4.16 14.95
C GLN A 51 -12.68 3.32 13.69
N LEU A 52 -12.53 2.01 13.79
CA LEU A 52 -12.80 1.08 12.68
C LEU A 52 -14.28 1.11 12.26
N GLU A 53 -15.17 1.38 13.21
CA GLU A 53 -16.61 1.42 13.02
C GLU A 53 -17.11 2.79 12.55
N ARG A 54 -16.21 3.78 12.35
CA ARG A 54 -16.61 5.11 11.91
C ARG A 54 -17.26 5.02 10.54
N LYS A 55 -18.54 5.40 10.47
CA LYS A 55 -19.27 5.50 9.21
C LYS A 55 -18.80 6.75 8.45
N ILE A 56 -18.32 6.54 7.22
CA ILE A 56 -17.94 7.62 6.30
C ILE A 56 -19.03 7.75 5.24
N HIS A 57 -19.77 8.85 5.27
CA HIS A 57 -20.69 9.20 4.21
C HIS A 57 -19.92 9.81 3.04
N TYR A 58 -20.21 9.36 1.83
CA TYR A 58 -19.69 9.93 0.58
C TYR A 58 -20.84 10.31 -0.34
N ARG A 59 -20.55 11.12 -1.36
CA ARG A 59 -21.49 11.63 -2.35
C ARG A 59 -21.17 11.03 -3.72
N GLN A 60 -22.13 11.11 -4.63
CA GLN A 60 -21.95 10.65 -6.02
C GLN A 60 -20.72 11.27 -6.70
N GLN A 61 -20.42 12.54 -6.40
CA GLN A 61 -19.27 13.27 -6.94
C GLN A 61 -17.90 12.78 -6.44
N ASP A 62 -17.87 12.01 -5.35
CA ASP A 62 -16.62 11.47 -4.78
C ASP A 62 -16.21 10.17 -5.48
N LEU A 63 -17.09 9.57 -6.29
CA LEU A 63 -16.80 8.38 -7.08
C LEU A 63 -15.92 8.74 -8.27
N VAL A 64 -14.82 8.01 -8.42
CA VAL A 64 -13.88 8.12 -9.53
C VAL A 64 -13.83 6.80 -10.30
N ASP A 65 -13.24 6.82 -11.51
CA ASP A 65 -13.02 5.61 -12.30
C ASP A 65 -12.35 4.50 -11.45
N TYR A 66 -12.78 3.24 -11.67
CA TYR A 66 -12.36 2.08 -10.89
C TYR A 66 -12.80 2.08 -9.40
N SER A 67 -13.98 2.62 -9.11
CA SER A 67 -14.67 2.51 -7.82
C SER A 67 -15.96 1.67 -7.98
N PRO A 68 -15.86 0.33 -8.02
CA PRO A 68 -17.01 -0.57 -8.22
C PRO A 68 -17.97 -0.62 -7.02
#